data_AF-A0A538QPT7-F1
#
_entry.id   AF-A0A538QPT7-F1
#
_cell.length_a   1.000
_cell.length_b   1.000
_cell.length_c   1.000
_cell.angle_alpha   90.00
_cell.angle_beta   90.00
_cell.angle_gamma   90.00
#
_symmetry.space_group_name_H-M   'P 1'
#
loop_
_entity.id
_entity.type
_entity.pdbx_description
1 polymer ?
#
loop_
_entity_poly.entity_id
_entity_poly.type
_entity_poly.pdbx_seq_one_letter_code
_entity_poly.pdbx_strand_id
1 'polypeptide(L)'
;MLGGNDQAACVLPPPYKLIRLVDPQAGPLRVVVEQPAASLFYGTYAAKLAAPRALAVEAPHPIADTDTELQATAVFVQTGARFLSVAGSHRCADREASACSGTTAVCNDDDTAPAAPFRISDAAHTEQLPFFRIHALQSDRDPKLLFLQLHGNASAACPDALVSDSSGAWSDSGAAARLGAALAARGASVGKCGMGFPVVGCDLCGTDNVEARETNGANDACTENGTSSGRFVHVEQHGALRQAPYQVMIDAVREAFK
;
A
#
# COMPACT_ATOMS: atom_id res chain seq x y z
N MET A 1 1.37 6.09 16.72
CA MET A 1 2.06 4.80 16.88
C MET A 1 3.53 4.78 16.46
N LEU A 2 4.12 5.86 15.93
CA LEU A 2 5.59 6.01 15.91
C LEU A 2 6.01 7.47 16.15
N GLY A 3 5.18 8.44 15.80
CA GLY A 3 5.45 9.88 15.96
C GLY A 3 5.30 10.48 17.37
N GLY A 4 5.46 9.72 18.47
CA GLY A 4 5.40 10.36 19.80
C GLY A 4 5.63 9.52 21.05
N ASN A 5 5.46 8.19 21.01
CA ASN A 5 5.68 7.32 22.17
C ASN A 5 6.45 6.07 21.74
N ASP A 6 7.60 5.82 22.36
CA ASP A 6 8.45 4.64 22.10
C ASP A 6 7.70 3.33 22.36
N GLN A 7 6.64 3.35 23.19
CA GLN A 7 5.77 2.19 23.45
C GLN A 7 4.95 1.71 22.26
N ALA A 8 4.87 2.45 21.17
CA ALA A 8 4.12 1.98 20.02
C ALA A 8 4.94 1.05 19.08
N ALA A 9 6.22 0.84 19.39
CA ALA A 9 6.96 -0.34 18.94
C ALA A 9 6.46 -1.65 19.59
N CYS A 10 5.59 -1.58 20.61
CA CYS A 10 5.07 -2.74 21.34
C CYS A 10 3.95 -3.52 20.63
N VAL A 11 3.50 -3.11 19.43
CA VAL A 11 2.53 -3.93 18.66
C VAL A 11 3.23 -5.15 18.03
N LEU A 12 4.51 -5.01 17.68
CA LEU A 12 5.27 -6.08 17.06
C LEU A 12 6.03 -6.88 18.13
N PRO A 13 6.00 -8.23 18.07
CA PRO A 13 6.68 -9.06 19.04
C PRO A 13 8.21 -9.01 18.84
N PRO A 14 9.00 -9.45 19.83
CA PRO A 14 10.41 -9.74 19.60
C PRO A 14 10.59 -10.65 18.35
N PRO A 15 11.61 -10.41 17.51
CA PRO A 15 12.78 -9.58 17.80
C PRO A 15 12.70 -8.16 17.18
N TYR A 16 11.51 -7.61 16.94
CA TYR A 16 11.36 -6.24 16.45
C TYR A 16 11.92 -5.20 17.43
N LYS A 17 12.61 -4.20 16.86
CA LYS A 17 13.19 -3.09 17.61
C LYS A 17 12.87 -1.76 16.97
N LEU A 18 12.69 -0.76 17.81
CA LEU A 18 12.69 0.63 17.40
C LEU A 18 14.14 1.11 17.25
N ILE A 19 14.52 1.49 16.05
CA ILE A 19 15.75 2.19 15.74
C ILE A 19 15.45 3.66 15.43
N ARG A 20 16.42 4.51 15.75
CA ARG A 20 16.39 5.95 15.45
C ARG A 20 17.52 6.22 14.48
N LEU A 21 17.23 6.83 13.35
CA LEU A 21 18.21 7.15 12.34
C LEU A 21 17.99 8.55 11.79
N VAL A 22 19.02 9.12 11.17
CA VAL A 22 18.95 10.42 10.51
C VAL A 22 19.23 10.18 9.03
N ASP A 23 18.21 10.35 8.20
CA ASP A 23 18.34 10.29 6.76
C ASP A 23 18.73 11.68 6.21
N PRO A 24 19.70 11.78 5.28
CA PRO A 24 20.13 13.07 4.73
C PRO A 24 19.02 13.86 4.01
N GLN A 25 18.02 13.18 3.44
CA GLN A 25 16.90 13.80 2.72
C GLN A 25 15.64 13.87 3.58
N ALA A 26 15.40 12.86 4.41
CA ALA A 26 14.19 12.71 5.21
C ALA A 26 14.29 13.29 6.63
N GLY A 27 15.50 13.55 7.14
CA GLY A 27 15.75 13.99 8.50
C GLY A 27 15.60 12.86 9.54
N PRO A 28 15.25 13.18 10.80
CA PRO A 28 15.10 12.19 11.86
C PRO A 28 13.94 11.22 11.61
N LEU A 29 14.25 9.92 11.62
CA LEU A 29 13.31 8.82 11.42
C LEU A 29 13.26 7.91 12.64
N ARG A 30 12.07 7.39 12.90
CA ARG A 30 11.82 6.25 13.78
C ARG A 30 11.44 5.07 12.92
N VAL A 31 12.22 4.00 12.98
CA VAL A 31 12.01 2.80 12.17
C VAL A 31 11.84 1.61 13.09
N VAL A 32 10.81 0.80 12.86
CA VAL A 32 10.61 -0.49 13.51
C VAL A 32 10.96 -1.56 12.51
N VAL A 33 11.97 -2.36 12.87
CA VAL A 33 12.57 -3.37 12.01
C VAL A 33 12.96 -4.60 12.83
N GLU A 34 13.00 -5.74 12.18
CA GLU A 34 13.40 -7.00 12.79
C GLU A 34 14.94 -7.10 12.89
N GLN A 35 15.49 -7.39 14.09
CA GLN A 35 16.95 -7.48 14.32
C GLN A 35 17.34 -8.52 15.37
N PRO A 36 18.49 -9.22 15.25
CA PRO A 36 19.61 -8.93 14.33
C PRO A 36 19.46 -9.52 12.92
N ALA A 37 18.54 -10.47 12.72
CA ALA A 37 18.18 -11.02 11.41
C ALA A 37 16.66 -11.24 11.37
N ALA A 38 16.07 -11.14 10.18
CA ALA A 38 14.65 -11.40 9.99
C ALA A 38 14.33 -12.89 10.21
N SER A 39 13.29 -13.16 10.96
CA SER A 39 12.80 -14.49 11.34
C SER A 39 11.28 -14.59 11.27
N LEU A 40 10.58 -13.49 11.51
CA LEU A 40 9.13 -13.36 11.44
C LEU A 40 8.66 -12.78 10.10
N PHE A 41 9.47 -11.92 9.47
CA PHE A 41 9.15 -11.31 8.18
C PHE A 41 7.83 -10.51 8.18
N TYR A 42 7.50 -9.82 9.28
CA TYR A 42 6.29 -8.98 9.38
C TYR A 42 6.46 -7.57 8.81
N GLY A 43 7.57 -7.29 8.13
CA GLY A 43 7.80 -6.03 7.43
C GLY A 43 8.63 -5.00 8.17
N THR A 44 8.71 -3.79 7.59
CA THR A 44 9.43 -2.63 8.11
C THR A 44 8.52 -1.42 8.12
N TYR A 45 8.53 -0.67 9.21
CA TYR A 45 7.64 0.47 9.42
C TYR A 45 8.44 1.69 9.82
N ALA A 46 8.20 2.83 9.18
CA ALA A 46 8.93 4.07 9.48
C ALA A 46 7.99 5.24 9.70
N ALA A 47 8.46 6.21 10.48
CA ALA A 47 7.77 7.47 10.70
C ALA A 47 8.73 8.66 10.77
N LYS A 48 8.28 9.77 10.19
CA LYS A 48 8.88 11.09 10.40
C LYS A 48 8.28 11.75 11.63
N LEU A 49 9.13 12.34 12.47
CA LEU A 49 8.69 13.08 13.66
C LEU A 49 8.00 14.39 13.31
N ALA A 50 8.50 15.06 12.28
CA ALA A 50 7.90 16.24 11.67
C ALA A 50 7.67 15.92 10.19
N ALA A 51 6.41 15.76 9.81
CA ALA A 51 6.02 15.44 8.45
C ALA A 51 5.06 16.51 7.92
N PRO A 52 5.38 17.18 6.80
CA PRO A 52 4.49 18.19 6.22
C PRO A 52 3.19 17.59 5.66
N ARG A 53 3.18 16.30 5.31
CA ARG A 53 2.03 15.65 4.67
C ARG A 53 1.39 14.63 5.62
N ALA A 54 0.07 14.69 5.77
CA ALA A 54 -0.72 13.63 6.40
C ALA A 54 -0.92 12.47 5.41
N LEU A 55 0.19 11.79 5.08
CA LEU A 55 0.24 10.69 4.12
C LEU A 55 0.99 9.49 4.71
N ALA A 56 0.42 8.30 4.59
CA ALA A 56 1.09 7.02 4.76
C ALA A 56 1.31 6.39 3.37
N VAL A 57 2.51 5.88 3.12
CA VAL A 57 2.86 5.18 1.87
C VAL A 57 3.08 3.72 2.18
N GLU A 58 2.51 2.84 1.37
CA GLU A 58 2.41 1.42 1.68
C GLU A 58 2.82 0.56 0.47
N ALA A 59 3.54 -0.54 0.75
CA ALA A 59 3.91 -1.57 -0.22
C ALA A 59 3.61 -2.95 0.39
N PRO A 60 2.47 -3.57 0.05
CA PRO A 60 2.01 -4.81 0.67
C PRO A 60 2.67 -6.05 0.05
N HIS A 61 3.17 -5.96 -1.18
CA HIS A 61 3.70 -7.09 -1.95
C HIS A 61 5.17 -6.90 -2.35
N PRO A 62 6.10 -6.68 -1.40
CA PRO A 62 7.51 -6.52 -1.74
C PRO A 62 8.01 -7.75 -2.50
N ILE A 63 8.92 -7.53 -3.46
CA ILE A 63 9.50 -8.57 -4.35
C ILE A 63 8.50 -9.11 -5.39
N ALA A 64 7.30 -9.50 -4.96
CA ALA A 64 6.24 -9.96 -5.85
C ALA A 64 5.85 -8.86 -6.84
N ASP A 65 5.63 -7.66 -6.31
CA ASP A 65 5.43 -6.45 -7.07
C ASP A 65 6.76 -5.71 -7.16
N THR A 66 7.65 -6.22 -8.01
CA THR A 66 9.06 -5.77 -8.13
C THR A 66 9.25 -4.25 -7.98
N ASP A 67 10.19 -3.83 -7.14
CA ASP A 67 10.55 -2.42 -6.88
C ASP A 67 9.46 -1.54 -6.21
N THR A 68 8.25 -2.05 -5.90
CA THR A 68 7.23 -1.24 -5.19
C THR A 68 7.71 -0.83 -3.80
N GLU A 69 8.44 -1.69 -3.08
CA GLU A 69 9.01 -1.37 -1.78
C GLU A 69 10.07 -0.26 -1.86
N LEU A 70 10.87 -0.25 -2.93
CA LEU A 70 11.89 0.76 -3.16
C LEU A 70 11.25 2.09 -3.59
N GLN A 71 10.25 2.04 -4.47
CA GLN A 71 9.47 3.19 -4.89
C GLN A 71 8.72 3.81 -3.69
N ALA A 72 8.04 3.01 -2.88
CA ALA A 72 7.34 3.46 -1.67
C ALA A 72 8.31 4.13 -0.68
N THR A 73 9.49 3.54 -0.48
CA THR A 73 10.55 4.11 0.37
C THR A 73 11.04 5.45 -0.20
N ALA A 74 11.27 5.54 -1.51
CA ALA A 74 11.71 6.78 -2.16
C ALA A 74 10.64 7.88 -2.07
N VAL A 75 9.36 7.54 -2.29
CA VAL A 75 8.22 8.45 -2.08
C VAL A 75 8.18 8.92 -0.64
N PHE A 76 8.28 8.01 0.34
CA PHE A 76 8.30 8.38 1.76
C PHE A 76 9.42 9.37 2.08
N VAL A 77 10.66 9.05 1.67
CA VAL A 77 11.85 9.88 1.93
C VAL A 77 11.68 11.26 1.29
N GLN A 78 11.31 11.32 0.01
CA GLN A 78 11.40 12.53 -0.80
C GLN A 78 10.15 13.41 -0.81
N THR A 79 8.99 12.90 -0.39
CA THR A 79 7.74 13.69 -0.38
C THR A 79 7.40 14.24 1.00
N GLY A 80 8.05 13.80 2.08
CA GLY A 80 7.64 14.22 3.42
C GLY A 80 6.34 13.56 3.88
N ALA A 81 5.96 12.42 3.30
CA ALA A 81 4.95 11.53 3.87
C ALA A 81 5.32 11.17 5.32
N ARG A 82 4.30 11.00 6.16
CA ARG A 82 4.46 10.81 7.60
C ARG A 82 4.84 9.38 7.97
N PHE A 83 4.26 8.40 7.28
CA PHE A 83 4.45 6.98 7.56
C PHE A 83 4.86 6.20 6.31
N LEU A 84 5.60 5.13 6.53
CA LEU A 84 5.91 4.09 5.55
C LEU A 84 5.60 2.74 6.18
N SER A 85 4.88 1.89 5.44
CA SER A 85 4.66 0.48 5.78
C SER A 85 5.08 -0.37 4.59
N VAL A 86 6.06 -1.25 4.80
CA VAL A 86 6.48 -2.25 3.80
C VAL A 86 6.25 -3.61 4.43
N ALA A 87 5.46 -4.48 3.80
CA ALA A 87 5.30 -5.86 4.27
C ALA A 87 6.65 -6.61 4.25
N GLY A 88 6.74 -7.77 4.89
CA GLY A 88 8.02 -8.50 4.96
C GLY A 88 8.02 -9.82 4.21
N SER A 89 6.90 -10.54 4.22
CA SER A 89 6.73 -11.81 3.51
C SER A 89 6.32 -11.60 2.07
N HIS A 90 6.79 -12.47 1.19
CA HIS A 90 6.20 -12.62 -0.14
C HIS A 90 4.72 -13.02 -0.01
N ARG A 91 3.83 -12.45 -0.82
CA ARG A 91 2.37 -12.70 -0.71
C ARG A 91 1.96 -14.18 -0.81
N CYS A 92 2.80 -15.00 -1.43
CA CYS A 92 2.61 -16.46 -1.56
C CYS A 92 3.47 -17.32 -0.60
N ALA A 93 4.11 -16.72 0.41
CA ALA A 93 5.05 -17.43 1.30
C ALA A 93 4.37 -18.49 2.18
N ASP A 94 3.16 -18.21 2.67
CA ASP A 94 2.37 -19.15 3.45
C ASP A 94 1.43 -19.95 2.53
N ARG A 95 1.17 -21.23 2.83
CA ARG A 95 0.19 -22.04 2.08
C ARG A 95 -1.21 -21.98 2.69
N GLU A 96 -1.34 -21.48 3.91
CA GLU A 96 -2.62 -21.30 4.57
C GLU A 96 -3.43 -20.18 3.89
N ALA A 97 -4.71 -20.47 3.65
CA ALA A 97 -5.64 -19.53 3.06
C ALA A 97 -6.06 -18.46 4.08
N SER A 98 -6.12 -17.21 3.65
CA SER A 98 -6.77 -16.12 4.36
C SER A 98 -8.27 -16.42 4.46
N ALA A 99 -8.85 -16.05 5.60
CA ALA A 99 -10.31 -16.10 5.79
C ALA A 99 -11.05 -14.95 5.08
N CYS A 100 -10.32 -13.94 4.58
CA CYS A 100 -10.90 -12.78 3.93
C CYS A 100 -11.38 -13.07 2.51
N SER A 101 -12.39 -12.33 2.09
CA SER A 101 -13.04 -12.51 0.79
C SER A 101 -12.13 -12.15 -0.37
N GLY A 102 -12.30 -12.87 -1.48
CA GLY A 102 -11.54 -12.67 -2.71
C GLY A 102 -10.61 -13.85 -3.03
N THR A 103 -10.07 -13.82 -4.24
CA THR A 103 -9.27 -14.93 -4.79
C THR A 103 -8.19 -14.42 -5.72
N THR A 104 -7.11 -15.17 -5.84
CA THR A 104 -6.00 -14.90 -6.77
C THR A 104 -5.54 -16.17 -7.46
N ALA A 105 -5.02 -16.03 -8.67
CA ALA A 105 -4.26 -17.08 -9.35
C ALA A 105 -2.74 -16.94 -9.16
N VAL A 106 -2.26 -15.79 -8.64
CA VAL A 106 -0.83 -15.45 -8.55
C VAL A 106 -0.04 -16.44 -7.70
N CYS A 107 -0.69 -17.05 -6.71
CA CYS A 107 -0.05 -17.99 -5.80
C CYS A 107 -0.33 -19.46 -6.14
N ASN A 108 -0.84 -19.74 -7.33
CA ASN A 108 -1.01 -21.11 -7.79
C ASN A 108 0.34 -21.69 -8.20
N ASP A 109 0.56 -22.97 -7.85
CA ASP A 109 1.75 -23.70 -8.31
C ASP A 109 1.65 -24.08 -9.81
N ASP A 110 0.46 -23.93 -10.41
CA ASP A 110 0.11 -24.21 -11.80
C ASP A 110 -0.69 -23.03 -12.37
N ASP A 111 -0.14 -22.36 -13.39
CA ASP A 111 -0.74 -21.19 -14.05
C ASP A 111 -2.09 -21.48 -14.73
N THR A 112 -2.45 -22.76 -14.89
CA THR A 112 -3.75 -23.19 -15.44
C THR A 112 -4.80 -23.47 -14.37
N ALA A 113 -4.41 -23.52 -13.10
CA ALA A 113 -5.33 -23.75 -11.99
C ALA A 113 -6.28 -22.55 -11.81
N PRO A 114 -7.54 -22.79 -11.40
CA PRO A 114 -8.47 -21.70 -11.11
C PRO A 114 -7.95 -20.84 -9.95
N ALA A 115 -8.42 -19.59 -9.86
CA ALA A 115 -8.12 -18.73 -8.73
C ALA A 115 -8.54 -19.39 -7.41
N ALA A 116 -7.68 -19.26 -6.39
CA ALA A 116 -7.89 -19.77 -5.05
C ALA A 116 -7.97 -18.60 -4.05
N PRO A 117 -8.48 -18.80 -2.82
CA PRO A 117 -8.42 -17.75 -1.80
C PRO A 117 -7.01 -17.18 -1.64
N PHE A 118 -6.93 -15.89 -1.27
CA PHE A 118 -5.65 -15.28 -0.90
C PHE A 118 -4.96 -16.06 0.23
N ARG A 119 -3.65 -15.95 0.35
CA ARG A 119 -2.88 -16.60 1.43
C ARG A 119 -2.75 -15.66 2.63
N ILE A 120 -2.57 -16.20 3.83
CA ILE A 120 -2.35 -15.38 5.05
C ILE A 120 -1.06 -14.54 4.94
N SER A 121 -0.12 -14.92 4.08
CA SER A 121 1.07 -14.09 3.80
C SER A 121 0.81 -12.90 2.88
N ASP A 122 -0.37 -12.78 2.28
CA ASP A 122 -0.75 -11.68 1.39
C ASP A 122 -1.25 -10.49 2.21
N ALA A 123 -0.35 -9.53 2.46
CA ALA A 123 -0.60 -8.42 3.38
C ALA A 123 -1.81 -7.55 3.01
N ALA A 124 -2.15 -7.43 1.73
CA ALA A 124 -3.30 -6.63 1.28
C ALA A 124 -4.65 -7.36 1.44
N HIS A 125 -4.64 -8.65 1.76
CA HIS A 125 -5.83 -9.51 1.73
C HIS A 125 -5.99 -10.35 3.01
N THR A 126 -5.45 -9.86 4.12
CA THR A 126 -5.55 -10.51 5.42
C THR A 126 -5.47 -9.52 6.58
N GLU A 127 -6.34 -9.69 7.57
CA GLU A 127 -6.29 -8.88 8.80
C GLU A 127 -5.30 -9.42 9.84
N GLN A 128 -4.72 -10.60 9.59
CA GLN A 128 -3.92 -11.33 10.58
C GLN A 128 -2.48 -10.81 10.69
N LEU A 129 -2.02 -10.06 9.69
CA LEU A 129 -0.65 -9.54 9.67
C LEU A 129 -0.55 -8.18 10.37
N PRO A 130 0.62 -7.88 10.98
CA PRO A 130 0.83 -6.56 11.57
C PRO A 130 0.68 -5.39 10.60
N PHE A 131 0.82 -5.63 9.30
CA PHE A 131 0.63 -4.64 8.25
C PHE A 131 -0.77 -4.01 8.34
N PHE A 132 -1.83 -4.84 8.32
CA PHE A 132 -3.21 -4.41 8.54
C PHE A 132 -3.39 -3.74 9.90
N ARG A 133 -2.89 -4.36 10.98
CA ARG A 133 -3.08 -3.81 12.33
C ARG A 133 -2.48 -2.42 12.49
N ILE A 134 -1.32 -2.17 11.88
CA ILE A 134 -0.64 -0.88 11.89
C ILE A 134 -1.42 0.13 11.04
N HIS A 135 -1.90 -0.28 9.86
CA HIS A 135 -2.76 0.55 9.01
C HIS A 135 -4.02 1.00 9.77
N ALA A 136 -4.82 0.06 10.29
CA ALA A 136 -6.07 0.33 11.00
C ALA A 136 -5.86 1.33 12.14
N LEU A 137 -4.88 1.08 13.00
CA LEU A 137 -4.57 1.96 14.13
C LEU A 137 -4.03 3.35 13.70
N GLN A 138 -3.44 3.48 12.51
CA GLN A 138 -3.10 4.79 11.94
C GLN A 138 -4.36 5.49 11.40
N SER A 139 -5.24 4.75 10.72
CA SER A 139 -6.46 5.27 10.11
C SER A 139 -7.46 5.78 11.16
N ASP A 140 -7.67 5.01 12.23
CA ASP A 140 -8.51 5.35 13.38
C ASP A 140 -8.02 6.59 14.12
N ARG A 141 -6.71 6.71 14.27
CA ARG A 141 -6.11 7.73 15.14
C ARG A 141 -6.03 9.10 14.47
N ASP A 142 -5.94 9.15 13.15
CA ASP A 142 -5.86 10.40 12.41
C ASP A 142 -6.82 10.37 11.20
N PRO A 143 -8.05 10.89 11.35
CA PRO A 143 -9.04 10.90 10.26
C PRO A 143 -8.63 11.79 9.08
N LYS A 144 -7.55 12.57 9.20
CA LYS A 144 -6.97 13.36 8.09
C LYS A 144 -5.85 12.63 7.37
N LEU A 145 -5.38 11.49 7.89
CA LEU A 145 -4.35 10.69 7.25
C LEU A 145 -4.92 10.06 5.97
N LEU A 146 -4.22 10.32 4.87
CA LEU A 146 -4.41 9.66 3.59
C LEU A 146 -3.44 8.48 3.47
N PHE A 147 -3.84 7.47 2.70
CA PHE A 147 -3.05 6.28 2.42
C PHE A 147 -2.83 6.16 0.92
N LEU A 148 -1.59 5.88 0.53
CA LEU A 148 -1.21 5.52 -0.82
C LEU A 148 -0.58 4.14 -0.79
N GLN A 149 -1.27 3.15 -1.35
CA GLN A 149 -0.77 1.78 -1.43
C GLN A 149 -0.38 1.46 -2.87
N LEU A 150 0.91 1.14 -3.05
CA LEU A 150 1.54 0.93 -4.33
C LEU A 150 1.64 -0.57 -4.62
N HIS A 151 0.99 -0.99 -5.70
CA HIS A 151 1.02 -2.34 -6.25
C HIS A 151 1.68 -2.35 -7.61
N GLY A 152 2.01 -3.55 -8.07
CA GLY A 152 2.63 -3.83 -9.35
C GLY A 152 1.74 -4.70 -10.21
N ASN A 153 1.59 -4.31 -11.47
CA ASN A 153 0.88 -5.10 -12.45
C ASN A 153 1.74 -5.29 -13.71
N ALA A 154 1.71 -6.51 -14.26
CA ALA A 154 2.45 -6.90 -15.45
C ALA A 154 1.56 -7.05 -16.69
N SER A 155 0.24 -6.86 -16.57
CA SER A 155 -0.68 -6.99 -17.68
C SER A 155 -0.54 -5.85 -18.69
N ALA A 156 -0.30 -6.20 -19.95
CA ALA A 156 -0.28 -5.27 -21.07
C ALA A 156 -1.67 -4.69 -21.41
N ALA A 157 -2.75 -5.26 -20.87
CA ALA A 157 -4.09 -4.71 -21.00
C ALA A 157 -4.34 -3.51 -20.08
N CYS A 158 -3.46 -3.31 -19.09
CA CYS A 158 -3.55 -2.18 -18.17
C CYS A 158 -2.76 -0.97 -18.64
N PRO A 159 -3.19 0.23 -18.21
CA PRO A 159 -2.40 1.46 -18.36
C PRO A 159 -1.17 1.44 -17.45
N ASP A 160 -0.29 2.43 -17.61
CA ASP A 160 0.91 2.60 -16.78
C ASP A 160 0.57 2.68 -15.28
N ALA A 161 -0.56 3.32 -14.96
CA ALA A 161 -1.14 3.35 -13.63
C ALA A 161 -2.66 3.15 -13.67
N LEU A 162 -3.17 2.11 -13.03
CA LEU A 162 -4.61 1.98 -12.74
C LEU A 162 -4.85 2.49 -11.32
N VAL A 163 -5.63 3.57 -11.21
CA VAL A 163 -5.85 4.32 -9.96
C VAL A 163 -7.27 4.10 -9.46
N SER A 164 -7.40 3.90 -8.15
CA SER A 164 -8.66 3.63 -7.46
C SER A 164 -8.66 4.23 -6.06
N ASP A 165 -9.84 4.54 -5.53
CA ASP A 165 -10.05 4.76 -4.09
C ASP A 165 -10.61 3.51 -3.39
N SER A 166 -10.58 2.37 -4.11
CA SER A 166 -11.10 1.06 -3.70
C SER A 166 -12.60 1.01 -3.43
N SER A 167 -13.37 2.04 -3.80
CA SER A 167 -14.84 2.03 -3.65
C SER A 167 -15.56 1.23 -4.76
N GLY A 168 -14.87 0.93 -5.86
CA GLY A 168 -15.47 0.41 -7.09
C GLY A 168 -16.15 1.47 -7.96
N ALA A 169 -16.16 2.74 -7.54
CA ALA A 169 -16.64 3.88 -8.32
C ALA A 169 -15.53 4.91 -8.54
N TRP A 170 -15.64 5.72 -9.61
CA TRP A 170 -14.72 6.83 -9.84
C TRP A 170 -15.35 8.15 -9.38
N SER A 171 -14.53 8.99 -8.75
CA SER A 171 -14.82 10.40 -8.50
C SER A 171 -13.75 11.25 -9.14
N ASP A 172 -14.12 12.32 -9.85
CA ASP A 172 -13.15 13.32 -10.35
C ASP A 172 -12.64 14.27 -9.24
N SER A 173 -12.92 13.94 -7.98
CA SER A 173 -12.44 14.63 -6.79
C SER A 173 -11.69 13.68 -5.85
N GLY A 174 -11.08 14.22 -4.79
CA GLY A 174 -10.34 13.41 -3.82
C GLY A 174 -8.91 13.09 -4.24
N ALA A 175 -8.23 12.28 -3.41
CA ALA A 175 -6.79 12.01 -3.57
C ALA A 175 -6.47 11.15 -4.80
N ALA A 176 -7.30 10.14 -5.10
CA ALA A 176 -7.14 9.27 -6.28
C ALA A 176 -7.20 10.09 -7.58
N ALA A 177 -8.19 10.98 -7.73
CA ALA A 177 -8.31 11.84 -8.89
C ALA A 177 -7.12 12.79 -9.06
N ARG A 178 -6.65 13.40 -7.97
CA ARG A 178 -5.47 14.29 -7.99
C ARG A 178 -4.21 13.54 -8.37
N LEU A 179 -3.99 12.33 -7.84
CA LEU A 179 -2.83 11.51 -8.18
C LEU A 179 -2.88 11.08 -9.64
N GLY A 180 -4.05 10.60 -10.11
CA GLY A 180 -4.25 10.23 -11.51
C GLY A 180 -3.98 11.40 -12.47
N ALA A 181 -4.50 12.60 -12.16
CA ALA A 181 -4.22 13.80 -12.96
C ALA A 181 -2.73 14.16 -12.97
N ALA A 182 -2.06 14.08 -11.81
CA ALA A 182 -0.64 14.40 -11.70
C ALA A 182 0.25 13.39 -12.44
N LEU A 183 -0.10 12.09 -12.44
CA LEU A 183 0.57 11.07 -13.23
C LEU A 183 0.37 11.29 -14.73
N ALA A 184 -0.87 11.57 -15.16
CA ALA A 184 -1.18 11.85 -16.56
C ALA A 184 -0.44 13.10 -17.08
N ALA A 185 -0.34 14.15 -16.28
CA ALA A 185 0.44 15.36 -16.61
C ALA A 185 1.94 15.09 -16.81
N ARG A 186 2.44 13.93 -16.34
CA ARG A 186 3.82 13.46 -16.48
C ARG A 186 3.96 12.35 -17.55
N GLY A 187 2.93 12.16 -18.37
CA GLY A 187 2.98 11.28 -19.54
C GLY A 187 2.62 9.82 -19.26
N ALA A 188 2.23 9.46 -18.03
CA ALA A 188 1.70 8.12 -17.75
C ALA A 188 0.29 7.99 -18.33
N SER A 189 0.00 6.86 -18.98
CA SER A 189 -1.39 6.47 -19.23
C SER A 189 -2.05 6.09 -17.90
N VAL A 190 -3.28 6.59 -17.66
CA VAL A 190 -3.98 6.40 -16.38
C VAL A 190 -5.35 5.76 -16.59
N GLY A 191 -5.55 4.62 -15.94
CA GLY A 191 -6.84 3.96 -15.80
C GLY A 191 -7.56 4.42 -14.54
N LYS A 192 -8.88 4.47 -14.62
CA LYS A 192 -9.75 4.98 -13.55
C LYS A 192 -10.74 3.89 -13.15
N CYS A 193 -10.55 3.28 -11.99
CA CYS A 193 -11.50 2.29 -11.48
C CYS A 193 -12.87 2.91 -11.23
N GLY A 194 -13.93 2.28 -11.74
CA GLY A 194 -15.28 2.83 -11.77
C GLY A 194 -15.57 3.77 -12.95
N MET A 195 -14.59 3.99 -13.84
CA MET A 195 -14.76 4.74 -15.09
C MET A 195 -13.95 4.10 -16.22
N GLY A 196 -14.56 3.12 -16.89
CA GLY A 196 -13.92 2.38 -17.98
C GLY A 196 -12.99 1.25 -17.51
N PHE A 197 -12.76 1.12 -16.21
CA PHE A 197 -12.16 -0.04 -15.56
C PHE A 197 -13.05 -0.51 -14.40
N PRO A 198 -13.05 -1.80 -14.05
CA PRO A 198 -12.19 -2.85 -14.61
C PRO A 198 -12.56 -3.29 -16.03
N VAL A 199 -11.60 -3.89 -16.73
CA VAL A 199 -11.79 -4.57 -18.02
C VAL A 199 -11.15 -5.95 -17.99
N VAL A 200 -11.49 -6.81 -18.95
CA VAL A 200 -10.86 -8.14 -19.07
C VAL A 200 -9.34 -7.98 -19.18
N GLY A 201 -8.61 -8.65 -18.27
CA GLY A 201 -7.15 -8.56 -18.19
C GLY A 201 -6.61 -7.34 -17.43
N CYS A 202 -7.49 -6.46 -16.94
CA CYS A 202 -7.13 -5.32 -16.09
C CYS A 202 -8.24 -5.03 -15.07
N ASP A 203 -8.33 -5.88 -14.05
CA ASP A 203 -9.35 -5.86 -13.00
C ASP A 203 -8.71 -5.85 -11.60
N LEU A 204 -7.83 -4.87 -11.38
CA LEU A 204 -7.08 -4.73 -10.15
C LEU A 204 -7.43 -3.38 -9.50
N CYS A 205 -8.70 -3.25 -9.13
CA CYS A 205 -9.26 -2.02 -8.55
C CYS A 205 -9.17 -1.96 -7.02
N GLY A 206 -8.63 -3.00 -6.38
CA GLY A 206 -8.35 -3.04 -4.96
C GLY A 206 -9.57 -3.04 -4.06
N THR A 207 -10.71 -3.56 -4.54
CA THR A 207 -11.97 -3.63 -3.77
C THR A 207 -11.96 -4.76 -2.73
N ASP A 208 -11.05 -5.72 -2.86
CA ASP A 208 -10.75 -6.80 -1.93
C ASP A 208 -9.64 -6.46 -0.91
N ASN A 209 -9.07 -5.27 -1.01
CA ASN A 209 -8.01 -4.80 -0.14
C ASN A 209 -8.52 -4.50 1.27
N VAL A 210 -8.00 -5.20 2.29
CA VAL A 210 -8.49 -5.07 3.67
C VAL A 210 -8.12 -3.72 4.29
N GLU A 211 -6.95 -3.15 3.99
CA GLU A 211 -6.60 -1.80 4.46
C GLU A 211 -7.53 -0.74 3.89
N ALA A 212 -7.85 -0.86 2.59
CA ALA A 212 -8.75 0.05 1.93
C ALA A 212 -10.16 -0.03 2.52
N ARG A 213 -10.68 -1.24 2.75
CA ARG A 213 -12.00 -1.48 3.36
C ARG A 213 -12.08 -0.90 4.77
N GLU A 214 -11.05 -1.11 5.59
CA GLU A 214 -10.94 -0.52 6.93
C GLU A 214 -10.98 1.00 6.88
N THR A 215 -10.12 1.63 6.06
CA THR A 215 -10.08 3.09 5.92
C THR A 215 -11.37 3.67 5.33
N ASN A 216 -12.06 2.89 4.50
CA ASN A 216 -13.34 3.24 3.91
C ASN A 216 -14.53 2.94 4.86
N GLY A 217 -14.30 2.47 6.08
CA GLY A 217 -15.33 2.28 7.10
C GLY A 217 -16.25 1.09 6.83
N ALA A 218 -15.67 -0.04 6.43
CA ALA A 218 -16.37 -1.33 6.44
C ALA A 218 -16.69 -1.74 7.90
N ASN A 219 -17.78 -2.48 8.12
CA ASN A 219 -18.03 -3.07 9.44
C ASN A 219 -17.14 -4.30 9.68
N ASP A 220 -16.83 -5.01 8.60
CA ASP A 220 -15.89 -6.13 8.54
C ASP A 220 -15.00 -5.95 7.31
N ALA A 221 -13.76 -5.50 7.50
CA ALA A 221 -12.83 -5.26 6.39
C ALA A 221 -12.38 -6.56 5.70
N CYS A 222 -12.55 -7.71 6.35
CA CYS A 222 -12.22 -9.01 5.81
C CYS A 222 -13.21 -9.44 4.73
N THR A 223 -14.49 -9.06 4.84
CA THR A 223 -15.53 -9.56 3.93
C THR A 223 -16.37 -8.50 3.23
N GLU A 224 -16.44 -7.28 3.75
CA GLU A 224 -17.34 -6.23 3.27
C GLU A 224 -16.60 -5.03 2.66
N ASN A 225 -17.24 -4.40 1.68
CA ASN A 225 -16.76 -3.11 1.16
C ASN A 225 -17.03 -2.00 2.18
N GLY A 226 -16.19 -0.95 2.15
CA GLY A 226 -16.41 0.25 2.96
C GLY A 226 -17.64 1.05 2.55
N THR A 227 -18.13 1.88 3.47
CA THR A 227 -19.31 2.75 3.28
C THR A 227 -18.95 4.21 2.93
N SER A 228 -17.66 4.54 2.97
CA SER A 228 -17.09 5.84 2.63
C SER A 228 -15.90 5.67 1.68
N SER A 229 -15.35 6.75 1.13
CA SER A 229 -14.13 6.67 0.31
C SER A 229 -13.35 7.98 0.29
N GLY A 230 -12.17 7.96 -0.34
CA GLY A 230 -11.35 9.14 -0.62
C GLY A 230 -10.16 9.37 0.30
N ARG A 231 -10.00 8.54 1.36
CA ARG A 231 -8.80 8.51 2.21
C ARG A 231 -7.76 7.49 1.78
N PHE A 232 -8.17 6.46 1.05
CA PHE A 232 -7.28 5.45 0.50
C PHE A 232 -7.09 5.68 -1.01
N VAL A 233 -5.86 5.51 -1.49
CA VAL A 233 -5.51 5.53 -2.92
C VAL A 233 -4.73 4.28 -3.23
N HIS A 234 -5.34 3.43 -4.04
CA HIS A 234 -4.72 2.24 -4.61
C HIS A 234 -4.14 2.57 -5.99
N VAL A 235 -2.93 2.11 -6.26
CA VAL A 235 -2.33 2.23 -7.59
C VAL A 235 -1.69 0.92 -8.02
N GLU A 236 -2.19 0.35 -9.10
CA GLU A 236 -1.54 -0.74 -9.82
C GLU A 236 -0.66 -0.18 -10.92
N GLN A 237 0.60 -0.61 -10.97
CA GLN A 237 1.60 0.05 -11.81
C GLN A 237 2.32 -0.90 -12.75
N HIS A 238 2.40 -0.51 -14.02
CA HIS A 238 3.29 -1.16 -14.96
C HIS A 238 4.76 -0.97 -14.56
N GLY A 239 5.63 -1.92 -14.91
CA GLY A 239 7.03 -1.95 -14.47
C GLY A 239 7.82 -0.68 -14.79
N ALA A 240 7.53 -0.03 -15.93
CA ALA A 240 8.22 1.20 -16.34
C ALA A 240 8.02 2.37 -15.34
N LEU A 241 6.85 2.47 -14.68
CA LEU A 241 6.57 3.52 -13.70
C LEU A 241 7.25 3.24 -12.34
N ARG A 242 7.60 1.97 -12.10
CA ARG A 242 8.24 1.46 -10.89
C ARG A 242 9.76 1.37 -11.02
N GLN A 243 10.39 2.01 -12.01
CA GLN A 243 11.85 2.01 -12.15
C GLN A 243 12.48 3.25 -11.50
N ALA A 244 13.66 3.05 -10.90
CA ALA A 244 14.48 4.16 -10.43
C ALA A 244 14.77 5.15 -11.58
N PRO A 245 14.74 6.47 -11.33
CA PRO A 245 14.75 7.14 -10.03
C PRO A 245 13.37 7.38 -9.39
N TYR A 246 12.29 6.77 -9.88
CA TYR A 246 10.92 6.91 -9.35
C TYR A 246 10.34 8.34 -9.41
N GLN A 247 10.98 9.24 -10.16
CA GLN A 247 10.72 10.68 -10.10
C GLN A 247 9.28 11.03 -10.50
N VAL A 248 8.71 10.31 -11.48
CA VAL A 248 7.33 10.51 -11.92
C VAL A 248 6.36 10.34 -10.76
N MET A 249 6.46 9.24 -10.00
CA MET A 249 5.60 8.98 -8.85
C MET A 249 5.89 9.98 -7.72
N ILE A 250 7.15 10.27 -7.41
CA ILE A 250 7.53 11.23 -6.36
C ILE A 250 6.91 12.60 -6.61
N ASP A 251 7.02 13.12 -7.83
CA ASP A 251 6.48 14.43 -8.16
C ASP A 251 4.96 14.44 -8.25
N ALA A 252 4.35 13.37 -8.76
CA ALA A 252 2.91 13.22 -8.76
C ALA A 252 2.34 13.22 -7.34
N VAL A 253 2.98 12.50 -6.41
CA VAL A 253 2.58 12.47 -4.99
C VAL A 253 2.77 13.84 -4.33
N ARG A 254 3.88 14.55 -4.57
CA ARG A 254 4.10 15.91 -4.04
C ARG A 254 2.99 16.87 -4.44
N GLU A 255 2.48 16.73 -5.67
CA GLU A 255 1.41 17.55 -6.22
C GLU A 255 0.03 17.16 -5.69
N ALA A 256 -0.26 15.86 -5.61
CA ALA A 256 -1.58 15.34 -5.27
C ALA A 256 -1.89 15.37 -3.76
N PHE A 257 -0.87 15.27 -2.91
CA PHE A 257 -1.00 15.18 -1.45
C PHE A 257 -0.35 16.40 -0.77
N LYS A 258 -0.93 17.59 -0.97
CA LYS A 258 -0.49 18.84 -0.34
C LYS A 258 -1.08 19.03 1.05
#